data_AF-A0A2G3K644-F1
#
_entry.id   AF-A0A2G3K644-F1
#
_cell.length_a   1.000
_cell.length_b   1.000
_cell.length_c   1.000
_cell.angle_alpha   90.00
_cell.angle_beta   90.00
_cell.angle_gamma   90.00
#
_symmetry.space_group_name_H-M   'P 1'
#
loop_
_entity.id
_entity.type
_entity.pdbx_description
1 polymer ?
#
loop_
_entity_poly.entity_id
_entity_poly.type
_entity_poly.pdbx_seq_one_letter_code
_entity_poly.pdbx_strand_id
1 'polypeptide(L)'
;MNIKSISGVAEINKGATQNELISLEVQLGNSIPSEYRTLLENANGFALKNGLIVYPTAEIFERNETFEVTEYAPGYLAIGDDSGGRAILISIEGNGVYLVDQGSMDPDEFELLSPTLSDWILQGCKLV
;
A
#
# COMPACT_ATOMS: atom_id res chain seq x y z
N MET A 1 -0.51 14.75 -5.49
CA MET A 1 -1.50 13.67 -5.74
C MET A 1 -2.81 14.08 -5.08
N ASN A 2 -3.96 14.05 -5.76
CA ASN A 2 -5.25 14.45 -5.16
C ASN A 2 -6.16 13.23 -5.02
N ILE A 3 -6.14 12.58 -3.86
CA ILE A 3 -6.89 11.34 -3.60
C ILE A 3 -8.41 11.58 -3.65
N LYS A 4 -8.86 12.81 -3.39
CA LYS A 4 -10.29 13.17 -3.46
C LYS A 4 -10.87 13.14 -4.88
N SER A 5 -10.03 13.10 -5.92
CA SER A 5 -10.50 12.93 -7.29
C SER A 5 -10.65 11.47 -7.71
N ILE A 6 -10.28 10.51 -6.84
CA ILE A 6 -10.49 9.09 -7.10
C ILE A 6 -12.00 8.81 -7.04
N SER A 7 -12.53 8.24 -8.12
CA SER A 7 -13.93 7.79 -8.15
C SER A 7 -14.15 6.64 -7.16
N GLY A 8 -15.27 6.66 -6.44
CA GLY A 8 -15.65 5.52 -5.60
C GLY A 8 -15.00 5.49 -4.21
N VAL A 9 -14.39 6.59 -3.78
CA VAL A 9 -13.95 6.76 -2.39
C VAL A 9 -15.13 6.59 -1.42
N ALA A 10 -14.96 5.74 -0.41
CA ALA A 10 -15.87 5.58 0.71
C ALA A 10 -15.39 6.41 1.92
N GLU A 11 -14.10 6.32 2.24
CA GLU A 11 -13.47 6.98 3.37
C GLU A 11 -12.05 7.40 3.00
N ILE A 12 -11.61 8.56 3.51
CA ILE A 12 -10.22 9.04 3.40
C ILE A 12 -9.83 9.59 4.76
N ASN A 13 -8.76 9.04 5.33
CA ASN A 13 -8.22 9.54 6.58
C ASN A 13 -7.48 10.85 6.35
N LYS A 14 -7.38 11.67 7.41
CA LYS A 14 -6.48 12.83 7.39
C LYS A 14 -5.05 12.35 7.10
N GLY A 15 -4.30 13.14 6.35
CA GLY A 15 -2.89 12.88 6.09
C GLY A 15 -2.07 12.63 7.35
N ALA A 16 -1.13 11.70 7.25
CA ALA A 16 -0.24 11.28 8.33
C ALA A 16 0.66 12.43 8.78
N THR A 17 0.88 12.51 10.08
CA THR A 17 1.85 13.40 10.70
C THR A 17 3.27 12.88 10.48
N GLN A 18 4.26 13.76 10.61
CA GLN A 18 5.67 13.35 10.52
C GLN A 18 6.03 12.31 11.60
N ASN A 19 5.44 12.38 12.79
CA ASN A 19 5.68 11.40 13.85
C ASN A 19 5.14 10.01 13.49
N GLU A 20 3.96 9.93 12.87
CA GLU A 20 3.40 8.65 12.40
C GLU A 20 4.27 8.02 11.32
N LEU A 21 4.78 8.83 10.37
CA LEU A 21 5.66 8.36 9.31
C LEU A 21 7.01 7.88 9.87
N ILE A 22 7.63 8.66 10.76
CA ILE A 22 8.90 8.29 11.41
C ILE A 22 8.70 7.00 12.24
N SER A 23 7.60 6.90 12.99
CA SER A 23 7.29 5.69 13.76
C SER A 23 7.18 4.47 12.86
N LEU A 24 6.47 4.59 11.74
CA LEU A 24 6.35 3.52 10.76
C LEU A 24 7.72 3.08 10.22
N GLU A 25 8.56 4.02 9.79
CA GLU A 25 9.91 3.72 9.27
C GLU A 25 10.80 3.05 10.33
N VAL A 26 10.68 3.48 11.60
CA VAL A 26 11.38 2.84 12.73
C VAL A 26 10.89 1.41 12.95
N GLN A 27 9.58 1.17 12.89
CA GLN A 27 8.99 -0.16 13.05
C GLN A 27 9.41 -1.11 11.91
N LEU A 28 9.42 -0.62 10.67
CA LEU A 28 9.86 -1.37 9.49
C LEU A 28 11.40 -1.55 9.44
N GLY A 29 12.14 -0.82 10.27
CA GLY A 29 13.61 -0.79 10.24
C GLY A 29 14.21 -0.18 8.97
N ASN A 30 13.38 0.45 8.12
CA ASN A 30 13.74 0.95 6.79
C ASN A 30 12.92 2.20 6.44
N SER A 31 13.47 3.07 5.61
CA SER A 31 12.70 4.17 5.01
C SER A 31 11.68 3.64 4.01
N ILE A 32 10.50 4.27 3.98
CA ILE A 32 9.48 3.94 2.97
C ILE A 32 9.73 4.71 1.66
N PRO A 33 9.27 4.21 0.51
CA PRO A 33 9.40 4.92 -0.77
C PRO A 33 8.80 6.33 -0.72
N SER A 34 9.46 7.31 -1.35
CA SER A 34 9.05 8.72 -1.28
C SER A 34 7.63 8.96 -1.81
N GLU A 35 7.23 8.26 -2.88
CA GLU A 35 5.85 8.35 -3.40
C GLU A 35 4.83 7.86 -2.39
N TYR A 36 5.15 6.78 -1.66
CA TYR A 36 4.27 6.24 -0.64
C TYR A 36 4.20 7.14 0.59
N ARG A 37 5.33 7.73 1.00
CA ARG A 37 5.37 8.76 2.04
C ARG A 37 4.47 9.94 1.67
N THR A 38 4.58 10.46 0.46
CA THR A 38 3.72 11.54 -0.03
C THR A 38 2.24 11.14 -0.07
N LEU A 39 1.93 9.89 -0.44
CA LEU A 39 0.56 9.39 -0.38
C LEU A 39 0.00 9.48 1.05
N LEU A 40 0.73 8.93 2.02
CA LEU A 40 0.34 8.91 3.43
C LEU A 40 0.22 10.32 4.02
N GLU A 41 1.11 11.25 3.67
CA GLU A 41 1.03 12.67 4.05
C GLU A 41 -0.26 13.35 3.55
N ASN A 42 -0.85 12.87 2.46
CA ASN A 42 -2.10 13.40 1.91
C ASN A 42 -3.33 12.64 2.42
N ALA A 43 -3.23 11.33 2.63
CA ALA A 43 -4.23 10.51 3.31
C ALA A 43 -3.58 9.34 4.04
N ASN A 44 -3.74 9.28 5.36
CA ASN A 44 -3.22 8.19 6.17
C ASN A 44 -4.10 6.93 6.05
N GLY A 45 -4.11 6.34 4.86
CA GLY A 45 -5.03 5.28 4.50
C GLY A 45 -6.39 5.80 4.00
N PHE A 46 -7.06 4.97 3.21
CA PHE A 46 -8.37 5.24 2.64
C PHE A 46 -9.04 3.93 2.21
N ALA A 47 -10.37 3.96 2.10
CA ALA A 47 -11.16 2.84 1.62
C ALA A 47 -12.01 3.26 0.42
N LEU A 48 -12.12 2.37 -0.55
CA LEU A 48 -12.99 2.50 -1.71
C LEU A 48 -14.24 1.64 -1.54
N LYS A 49 -15.34 2.05 -2.18
CA LYS A 49 -16.64 1.35 -2.14
C LYS A 49 -16.61 -0.07 -2.71
N ASN A 50 -15.58 -0.40 -3.49
CA ASN A 50 -15.38 -1.74 -4.04
C ASN A 50 -14.64 -2.69 -3.08
N GLY A 51 -14.32 -2.25 -1.86
CA GLY A 51 -13.63 -3.07 -0.85
C GLY A 51 -12.11 -2.89 -0.82
N LEU A 52 -11.53 -2.12 -1.76
CA LEU A 52 -10.11 -1.83 -1.71
C LEU A 52 -9.77 -0.93 -0.52
N ILE A 53 -8.75 -1.32 0.23
CA ILE A 53 -8.23 -0.58 1.38
C ILE A 53 -6.75 -0.29 1.12
N VAL A 54 -6.35 0.97 1.32
CA VAL A 54 -4.95 1.34 1.55
C VAL A 54 -4.80 1.59 3.04
N TYR A 55 -3.87 0.91 3.68
CA TYR A 55 -3.73 0.88 5.13
C TYR A 55 -3.30 2.24 5.71
N PRO A 56 -3.81 2.61 6.89
CA PRO A 56 -3.20 3.66 7.69
C PRO A 56 -1.83 3.20 8.22
N THR A 57 -0.96 4.16 8.54
CA THR A 57 0.38 3.94 9.13
C THR A 57 0.37 3.00 10.33
N ALA A 58 -0.70 3.06 11.13
CA ALA A 58 -0.86 2.25 12.33
C ALA A 58 -1.02 0.75 12.06
N GLU A 59 -1.44 0.35 10.86
CA GLU A 59 -1.70 -1.05 10.51
C GLU A 59 -0.60 -1.67 9.65
N ILE A 60 0.17 -0.87 8.91
CA ILE A 60 1.14 -1.37 7.91
C ILE A 60 2.12 -2.38 8.52
N PHE A 61 2.73 -2.06 9.67
CA PHE A 61 3.71 -2.95 10.29
C PHE A 61 3.09 -4.30 10.67
N GLU A 62 1.97 -4.29 11.40
CA GLU A 62 1.27 -5.52 11.81
C GLU A 62 0.84 -6.36 10.60
N ARG A 63 0.35 -5.72 9.53
CA ARG A 63 -0.08 -6.41 8.31
C ARG A 63 1.10 -7.09 7.61
N ASN A 64 2.24 -6.41 7.52
CA ASN A 64 3.43 -7.00 6.90
C ASN A 64 4.01 -8.16 7.72
N GLU A 65 3.94 -8.09 9.05
CA GLU A 65 4.27 -9.22 9.94
C GLU A 65 3.28 -10.38 9.73
N THR A 66 1.98 -10.09 9.69
CA THR A 66 0.92 -11.10 9.53
C THR A 66 1.03 -11.86 8.21
N PHE A 67 1.41 -11.17 7.13
CA PHE A 67 1.59 -11.78 5.82
C PHE A 67 3.02 -12.26 5.56
N GLU A 68 3.91 -12.19 6.56
CA GLU A 68 5.31 -12.63 6.47
C GLU A 68 6.04 -12.05 5.23
N VAL A 69 5.72 -10.80 4.86
CA VAL A 69 6.18 -10.18 3.60
C VAL A 69 7.70 -10.14 3.52
N THR A 70 8.38 -9.90 4.65
CA THR A 70 9.84 -9.87 4.69
C THR A 70 10.46 -11.25 4.39
N GLU A 71 9.78 -12.34 4.76
CA GLU A 71 10.25 -13.70 4.51
C GLU A 71 10.01 -14.11 3.05
N TYR A 72 8.78 -13.92 2.56
CA TYR A 72 8.40 -14.46 1.24
C TYR A 72 8.54 -13.49 0.08
N ALA A 73 8.46 -12.17 0.33
CA ALA A 73 8.61 -11.12 -0.69
C ALA A 73 9.61 -10.05 -0.25
N PRO A 74 10.89 -10.41 -0.03
CA PRO A 74 11.90 -9.45 0.40
C PRO A 74 12.06 -8.31 -0.62
N GLY A 75 12.15 -7.08 -0.14
CA GLY A 75 12.22 -5.87 -0.98
C GLY A 75 10.85 -5.30 -1.38
N TYR A 76 9.76 -5.88 -0.89
CA TYR A 76 8.40 -5.38 -1.08
C TYR A 76 7.74 -4.99 0.25
N LEU A 77 6.69 -4.19 0.15
CA LEU A 77 5.88 -3.75 1.28
C LEU A 77 4.39 -3.88 0.92
N ALA A 78 3.62 -4.60 1.74
CA ALA A 78 2.17 -4.62 1.63
C ALA A 78 1.59 -3.30 2.17
N ILE A 79 0.82 -2.60 1.34
CA ILE A 79 0.26 -1.28 1.63
C ILE A 79 -1.27 -1.24 1.65
N GLY A 80 -1.91 -2.35 1.30
CA GLY A 80 -3.36 -2.45 1.22
C GLY A 80 -3.84 -3.86 0.86
N ASP A 81 -5.14 -4.04 0.72
CA ASP A 81 -5.78 -5.26 0.24
C ASP A 81 -7.09 -4.97 -0.51
N ASP A 82 -7.65 -6.00 -1.13
CA ASP A 82 -8.95 -5.95 -1.81
C ASP A 82 -10.12 -6.44 -0.95
N SER A 83 -9.91 -6.70 0.34
CA SER A 83 -10.83 -7.36 1.27
C SER A 83 -11.33 -8.74 0.81
N GLY A 84 -10.69 -9.31 -0.21
CA GLY A 84 -11.01 -10.59 -0.84
C GLY A 84 -9.90 -11.64 -0.72
N GLY A 85 -8.86 -11.35 0.07
CA GLY A 85 -7.72 -12.24 0.31
C GLY A 85 -6.48 -11.93 -0.52
N ARG A 86 -6.44 -10.79 -1.23
CA ARG A 86 -5.25 -10.37 -1.99
C ARG A 86 -4.63 -9.10 -1.42
N ALA A 87 -3.31 -9.10 -1.27
CA ALA A 87 -2.53 -7.97 -0.80
C ALA A 87 -2.06 -7.10 -1.96
N ILE A 88 -2.00 -5.80 -1.73
CA ILE A 88 -1.44 -4.81 -2.65
C ILE A 88 -0.04 -4.46 -2.16
N LEU A 89 0.97 -4.67 -3.00
CA LEU A 89 2.37 -4.43 -2.66
C LEU A 89 2.99 -3.32 -3.49
N ILE A 90 3.99 -2.66 -2.91
CA ILE A 90 4.93 -1.79 -3.63
C ILE A 90 6.36 -2.30 -3.47
N SER A 91 7.20 -2.00 -4.45
CA SER A 91 8.65 -2.21 -4.31
C SER A 91 9.26 -1.14 -3.40
N ILE A 92 10.18 -1.53 -2.51
CA ILE A 92 10.90 -0.62 -1.62
C ILE A 92 12.00 0.15 -2.38
N GLU A 93 12.77 -0.55 -3.22
CA GLU A 93 13.90 0.03 -3.96
C GLU A 93 13.58 0.33 -5.44
N GLY A 94 12.50 -0.25 -5.96
CA GLY A 94 12.08 -0.11 -7.35
C GLY A 94 10.82 0.73 -7.53
N ASN A 95 10.16 0.52 -8.66
CA ASN A 95 8.85 1.08 -8.95
C ASN A 95 7.88 -0.07 -9.23
N GLY A 96 6.61 0.13 -8.94
CA GLY A 96 5.56 -0.82 -9.27
C GLY A 96 4.56 -0.99 -8.16
N VAL A 97 3.31 -1.25 -8.54
CA VAL A 97 2.23 -1.69 -7.65
C VAL A 97 1.79 -3.07 -8.11
N TYR A 98 1.70 -3.99 -7.17
CA TYR A 98 1.45 -5.40 -7.42
C TYR A 98 0.25 -5.89 -6.63
N LEU A 99 -0.37 -6.97 -7.09
CA LEU A 99 -1.41 -7.71 -6.39
C LEU A 99 -0.97 -9.17 -6.26
N VAL A 100 -1.19 -9.78 -5.10
CA VAL A 100 -0.89 -11.21 -4.88
C VAL A 100 -1.88 -11.81 -3.88
N ASP A 101 -2.12 -13.12 -3.97
CA ASP A 101 -2.88 -13.85 -2.97
C ASP A 101 -2.12 -13.87 -1.63
N GLN A 102 -2.80 -13.54 -0.53
CA GLN A 102 -2.20 -13.52 0.81
C GLN A 102 -1.76 -14.91 1.28
N GLY A 103 -2.40 -15.97 0.80
CA GLY A 103 -2.04 -17.35 1.08
C GLY A 103 -0.93 -17.90 0.19
N SER A 104 -0.47 -17.12 -0.79
CA SER A 104 0.59 -17.47 -1.74
C SER A 104 1.48 -16.25 -2.02
N MET A 105 2.01 -15.63 -0.95
CA MET A 105 2.89 -14.47 -1.04
C MET A 105 4.19 -14.86 -1.76
N ASP A 106 4.24 -14.76 -3.07
CA ASP A 106 5.41 -15.10 -3.88
C ASP A 106 5.58 -14.07 -5.01
N PRO A 107 6.74 -13.39 -5.12
CA PRO A 107 7.02 -12.46 -6.21
C PRO A 107 6.83 -13.04 -7.62
N ASP A 108 6.97 -14.35 -7.82
CA ASP A 108 6.73 -15.01 -9.12
C ASP A 108 5.23 -15.05 -9.47
N GLU A 109 4.34 -14.89 -8.49
CA GLU A 109 2.88 -14.85 -8.64
C GLU A 109 2.32 -13.42 -8.67
N PHE A 110 3.17 -12.38 -8.58
CA PHE A 110 2.70 -11.00 -8.54
C PHE A 110 2.07 -10.57 -9.86
N GLU A 111 0.85 -10.04 -9.77
CA GLU A 111 0.18 -9.36 -10.87
C GLU A 111 0.52 -7.86 -10.84
N LEU A 112 1.15 -7.33 -11.88
CA LEU A 112 1.46 -5.90 -11.98
C LEU A 112 0.18 -5.08 -12.22
N LEU A 113 -0.22 -4.28 -11.23
CA LEU A 113 -1.34 -3.33 -11.36
C LEU A 113 -0.92 -2.05 -12.08
N SER A 114 0.28 -1.54 -11.79
CA SER A 114 0.78 -0.31 -12.40
C SER A 114 2.30 -0.16 -12.31
N PRO A 115 2.97 0.50 -13.27
CA PRO A 115 4.40 0.77 -13.21
C PRO A 115 4.81 1.71 -12.07
N THR A 116 3.91 2.57 -11.58
CA THR A 116 4.18 3.51 -10.48
C THR A 116 2.98 3.61 -9.53
N LEU A 117 3.24 3.96 -8.28
CA LEU A 117 2.18 4.21 -7.30
C LEU A 117 1.31 5.39 -7.73
N SER A 118 1.95 6.45 -8.21
CA SER A 118 1.25 7.64 -8.72
C SER A 118 0.28 7.31 -9.86
N ASP A 119 0.68 6.50 -10.84
CA ASP A 119 -0.18 6.11 -11.95
C ASP A 119 -1.35 5.24 -11.49
N TRP A 120 -1.11 4.29 -10.58
CA TRP A 120 -2.16 3.45 -10.02
C TRP A 120 -3.25 4.28 -9.32
N ILE A 121 -2.84 5.25 -8.52
CA ILE A 121 -3.76 6.17 -7.82
C ILE A 121 -4.54 7.03 -8.84
N LEU A 122 -3.88 7.57 -9.86
CA LEU A 122 -4.52 8.39 -10.90
C LEU A 122 -5.53 7.59 -11.74
N GLN A 123 -5.30 6.30 -11.91
CA GLN A 123 -6.22 5.39 -12.59
C GLN A 123 -7.38 4.92 -11.70
N GLY A 124 -7.42 5.36 -10.44
CA GLY A 124 -8.49 5.08 -9.50
C GLY A 124 -8.33 3.77 -8.75
N CYS A 125 -7.08 3.36 -8.48
CA CYS A 125 -6.75 2.13 -7.77
C CYS A 125 -7.40 0.88 -8.40
N LYS A 126 -7.39 0.79 -9.73
CA LYS A 126 -7.98 -0.36 -10.41
C LYS A 126 -7.25 -1.62 -10.02
N LEU A 127 -8.05 -2.66 -9.76
CA LEU A 127 -7.61 -4.05 -9.78
C LEU A 127 -7.70 -4.54 -11.23
N VAL A 128 -7.03 -5.67 -11.53
CA VAL A 128 -6.98 -6.29 -12.86
C VAL A 128 -8.34 -6.42 -13.56
#